data_AF-A0A969RP16-F1
#
_entry.id   AF-A0A969RP16-F1
#
_cell.length_a   1.000
_cell.length_b   1.000
_cell.length_c   1.000
_cell.angle_alpha   90.00
_cell.angle_beta   90.00
_cell.angle_gamma   90.00
#
_symmetry.space_group_name_H-M   'P 1'
#
loop_
_entity.id
_entity.type
_entity.pdbx_description
1 polymer ?
#
loop_
_entity_poly.entity_id
_entity_poly.type
_entity_poly.pdbx_seq_one_letter_code
_entity_poly.pdbx_strand_id
1 'polypeptide(L)' 'MQMVRIPREILRNLSDAIRTQSESDEDFAQSLECLRRLPENTIGYEVSRFIDVRRALSIPFAKAS' A
#
# COMPACT_ATOMS: atom_id res chain seq x y z
N MET A 1 -6.92 -19.96 -0.91
CA MET A 1 -6.14 -18.74 -0.59
C MET A 1 -4.67 -19.11 -0.54
N GLN A 2 -3.82 -18.56 -1.43
CA GLN A 2 -2.37 -18.66 -1.24
C GLN A 2 -1.95 -17.66 -0.16
N MET A 3 -1.29 -18.14 0.88
CA MET A 3 -0.85 -17.31 2.00
C MET A 3 0.57 -16.82 1.73
N VAL A 4 0.69 -15.63 1.14
CA VAL A 4 2.00 -15.00 0.93
C VAL A 4 2.36 -14.23 2.20
N ARG A 5 3.51 -14.56 2.80
CA ARG A 5 4.03 -13.80 3.95
C ARG A 5 4.56 -12.46 3.47
N ILE A 6 3.88 -11.40 3.88
CA ILE A 6 4.36 -10.03 3.71
C ILE A 6 5.09 -9.63 5.01
N PRO A 7 6.33 -9.12 4.93
CA PRO A 7 7.01 -8.51 6.06
C PRO A 7 6.12 -7.48 6.77
N ARG A 8 6.08 -7.53 8.11
CA ARG A 8 5.25 -6.60 8.91
C ARG A 8 5.66 -5.14 8.72
N GLU A 9 6.92 -4.87 8.40
CA GLU A 9 7.44 -3.52 8.15
C GLU A 9 6.79 -2.88 6.93
N ILE A 10 6.55 -3.62 5.85
CA ILE A 10 5.84 -3.12 4.66
C ILE A 10 4.43 -2.64 5.03
N LEU A 11 3.71 -3.44 5.82
CA LEU A 11 2.36 -3.06 6.26
C LEU A 11 2.38 -1.85 7.20
N ARG A 12 3.40 -1.73 8.06
CA ARG A 12 3.58 -0.59 8.95
C ARG A 12 3.88 0.69 8.15
N ASN A 13 4.83 0.64 7.22
CA ASN A 13 5.22 1.80 6.41
C ASN A 13 4.05 2.31 5.56
N LEU A 14 3.28 1.40 4.94
CA LEU A 14 2.05 1.76 4.23
C LEU A 14 1.02 2.40 5.17
N SER A 15 0.80 1.81 6.35
CA SER A 15 -0.15 2.35 7.32
C SER A 15 0.26 3.73 7.84
N ASP A 16 1.55 3.94 8.13
CA ASP A 16 2.04 5.22 8.62
C ASP A 16 1.98 6.29 7.54
N ALA A 17 2.38 5.99 6.30
CA ALA A 17 2.27 6.92 5.17
C ALA A 17 0.82 7.31 4.86
N ILE A 18 -0.12 6.36 4.93
CA ILE A 18 -1.56 6.64 4.81
C ILE A 18 -2.02 7.58 5.92
N ARG A 19 -1.57 7.34 7.17
CA ARG A 19 -1.94 8.14 8.34
C ARG A 19 -1.37 9.54 8.31
N THR A 20 -0.14 9.70 7.83
CA THR A 20 0.55 10.99 7.73
C THR A 20 0.25 11.73 6.43
N GLN A 21 -0.48 11.11 5.50
CA GLN A 21 -0.68 11.59 4.13
C GLN A 21 0.63 11.87 3.38
N SER A 22 1.70 11.19 3.80
CA SER A 22 3.04 11.39 3.23
C SER A 22 3.30 10.33 2.17
N GLU A 23 2.76 10.59 0.97
CA GLU A 23 2.91 9.71 -0.20
C GLU A 23 4.26 9.87 -0.92
N SER A 24 5.02 10.90 -0.55
CA SER A 24 6.36 11.21 -1.09
C SER A 24 7.49 10.45 -0.40
N ASP A 25 7.15 9.50 0.48
CA ASP A 25 8.11 8.72 1.23
C ASP A 25 8.68 7.58 0.36
N GLU A 26 10.00 7.48 0.26
CA GLU A 26 10.68 6.40 -0.45
C GLU A 26 10.28 5.04 0.14
N ASP A 27 10.06 4.96 1.46
CA ASP A 27 9.62 3.76 2.14
C ASP A 27 8.19 3.34 1.72
N PHE A 28 7.31 4.31 1.44
CA PHE A 28 5.97 4.03 0.93
C PHE A 28 6.02 3.49 -0.49
N ALA A 29 6.80 4.12 -1.37
CA ALA A 29 6.95 3.68 -2.75
C ALA A 29 7.53 2.26 -2.83
N GLN A 30 8.55 1.97 -2.03
CA GLN A 30 9.16 0.65 -1.96
C GLN A 30 8.19 -0.40 -1.40
N SER A 31 7.44 -0.05 -0.35
CA SER A 31 6.43 -0.94 0.24
C SER A 31 5.31 -1.27 -0.75
N LEU A 32 4.84 -0.27 -1.51
CA LEU A 32 3.84 -0.44 -2.55
C LEU A 32 4.36 -1.32 -3.70
N GLU A 33 5.60 -1.13 -4.12
CA GLU A 33 6.23 -1.96 -5.15
C GLU A 33 6.35 -3.43 -4.71
N CYS A 34 6.70 -3.69 -3.45
CA CYS A 34 6.69 -5.03 -2.91
C CYS A 34 5.31 -5.67 -3.00
N LEU A 35 4.24 -4.92 -2.73
CA LEU A 35 2.87 -5.42 -2.86
C LEU A 35 2.46 -5.70 -4.32
N ARG A 36 2.90 -4.88 -5.28
CA ARG A 36 2.62 -5.09 -6.71
C ARG A 36 3.23 -6.37 -7.27
N ARG A 37 4.34 -6.83 -6.69
CA ARG A 37 5.01 -8.08 -7.11
C ARG A 37 4.33 -9.34 -6.56
N LEU A 38 3.33 -9.20 -5.69
CA LEU A 38 2.59 -10.34 -5.17
C LEU A 38 1.64 -10.90 -6.25
N PRO A 39 1.28 -12.19 -6.18
CA PRO A 39 0.30 -12.77 -7.09
C PRO A 39 -1.05 -12.04 -7.02
N GLU A 40 -1.73 -11.93 -8.17
CA GLU A 40 -2.98 -11.13 -8.30
C GLU A 40 -4.13 -11.59 -7.41
N ASN A 41 -4.09 -12.85 -6.96
CA ASN A 41 -5.06 -13.46 -6.06
C ASN A 41 -4.76 -13.23 -4.57
N THR A 42 -3.84 -12.32 -4.24
CA THR A 42 -3.48 -11.97 -2.86
C THR A 42 -4.05 -10.63 -2.45
N ILE A 43 -4.40 -10.52 -1.17
CA ILE A 43 -4.87 -9.26 -0.57
C ILE A 43 -3.81 -8.16 -0.75
N GLY A 44 -2.53 -8.49 -0.67
CA GLY A 44 -1.45 -7.51 -0.86
C GLY A 44 -1.47 -6.89 -2.26
N TYR A 45 -1.66 -7.71 -3.30
CA TYR A 45 -1.81 -7.21 -4.66
C TYR A 45 -3.05 -6.32 -4.80
N GLU A 46 -4.19 -6.73 -4.25
CA GLU A 46 -5.43 -5.94 -4.26
C GLU A 46 -5.25 -4.57 -3.58
N VAL A 47 -4.55 -4.52 -2.44
CA VAL A 47 -4.21 -3.28 -1.74
C VAL A 47 -3.35 -2.38 -2.61
N SER A 48 -2.34 -2.93 -3.30
CA SER A 48 -1.50 -2.14 -4.21
C SER A 48 -2.32 -1.50 -5.33
N ARG A 49 -3.24 -2.27 -5.91
CA ARG A 49 -4.11 -1.82 -7.00
C ARG A 49 -5.07 -0.73 -6.53
N PHE A 50 -5.62 -0.86 -5.32
CA PHE A 50 -6.49 0.15 -4.72
C PHE A 50 -5.75 1.48 -4.51
N ILE A 51 -4.52 1.45 -4.00
CA ILE A 51 -3.69 2.65 -3.82
C ILE A 51 -3.39 3.30 -5.17
N ASP A 52 -3.05 2.51 -6.20
CA ASP A 52 -2.78 3.01 -7.55
C ASP A 52 -3.99 3.71 -8.17
N VAL A 53 -5.18 3.12 -8.05
CA VAL A 53 -6.44 3.74 -8.52
C VAL A 53 -6.70 5.04 -7.79
N ARG A 54 -6.51 5.09 -6.46
CA ARG A 54 -6.70 6.33 -5.70
C ARG A 54 -5.74 7.43 -6.11
N ARG A 55 -4.46 7.11 -6.34
CA ARG A 55 -3.46 8.06 -6.86
C ARG A 55 -3.84 8.58 -8.24
N ALA A 56 -4.25 7.69 -9.14
CA ALA A 56 -4.72 8.08 -10.47
C ALA A 56 -5.93 9.02 -10.42
N LEU A 57 -6.80 8.85 -9.42
CA LEU A 57 -7.95 9.71 -9.17
C LEU A 57 -7.65 10.92 -8.28
N SER A 58 -6.39 11.12 -7.85
CA SER A 58 -5.97 12.19 -6.93
C SER A 58 -6.82 12.26 -5.64
N ILE A 59 -7.22 11.10 -5.11
CA ILE A 59 -8.06 11.02 -3.90
C ILE A 59 -7.15 10.96 -2.66
N PRO A 60 -7.10 12.02 -1.83
CA PRO A 60 -6.24 12.05 -0.65
C PRO A 60 -6.69 11.04 0.40
N PHE A 61 -5.74 10.46 1.14
CA PHE A 61 -6.06 9.56 2.25
C PHE A 61 -6.93 10.30 3.28
N ALA A 62 -8.09 9.72 3.61
CA ALA A 62 -8.99 10.29 4.59
C ALA A 62 -8.31 10.28 5.96
N LYS A 63 -8.38 11.39 6.68
CA LYS A 63 -7.84 11.49 8.04
C LYS A 63 -8.66 10.56 8.93
N ALA A 64 -8.01 9.54 9.50
CA ALA A 64 -8.62 8.74 10.56
C ALA A 64 -8.95 9.71 11.71
N SER A 65 -10.25 9.89 11.97
CA SER A 65 -10.78 10.72 13.06
C SER A 65 -10.82 9.92 14.34
#